data_AF-A0A3Q0DK24-F1
#
_entry.id   AF-A0A3Q0DK24-F1
#
_cell.length_a   1.000
_cell.length_b   1.000
_cell.length_c   1.000
_cell.angle_alpha   90.00
_cell.angle_beta   90.00
_cell.angle_gamma   90.00
#
_symmetry.space_group_name_H-M   'P 1'
#
loop_
_entity.id
_entity.type
_entity.pdbx_description
1 polymer ?
#
loop_
_entity_poly.entity_id
_entity_poly.type
_entity_poly.pdbx_seq_one_letter_code
_entity_poly.pdbx_strand_id
1 'polypeptide(L)'
;MRTLDLIDEAYGFDFYILKTPKEDLCSKFGMDLKRGMLLRLARCDPQLHPDDPERRAAIYDKYKEFVIPEEEAEWVGLTLEEAVEKQRLLEEKDPVPLFKVYMEELVRQLQQQALSEPAVVQKRASGK
;
A
#
# COMPACT_ATOMS: atom_id res chain seq x y z
N MET A 1 -29.58 24.44 -7.83
CA MET A 1 -29.85 23.09 -7.29
C MET A 1 -28.67 22.80 -6.38
N ARG A 2 -28.90 22.50 -5.09
CA ARG A 2 -27.85 22.54 -4.05
C ARG A 2 -26.47 21.98 -4.47
N THR A 3 -26.39 20.77 -5.03
CA THR A 3 -25.10 20.17 -5.41
C THR A 3 -24.40 20.88 -6.57
N LEU A 4 -25.15 21.33 -7.59
CA LEU A 4 -24.57 22.09 -8.70
C LEU A 4 -24.02 23.44 -8.20
N ASP A 5 -24.77 24.09 -7.31
CA ASP A 5 -24.38 25.36 -6.73
C ASP A 5 -23.07 25.21 -5.92
N LEU A 6 -22.92 24.11 -5.15
CA LEU A 6 -21.68 23.78 -4.41
C LEU A 6 -20.49 23.42 -5.32
N ILE A 7 -20.75 22.80 -6.48
CA ILE A 7 -19.71 22.48 -7.45
C ILE A 7 -19.17 23.78 -8.08
N ASP A 8 -20.07 24.71 -8.39
CA ASP A 8 -19.72 26.02 -8.93
C ASP A 8 -18.92 26.83 -7.89
N GLU A 9 -19.33 26.82 -6.63
CA GLU A 9 -18.60 27.44 -5.50
C GLU A 9 -17.19 26.83 -5.30
N ALA A 10 -17.03 25.53 -5.57
CA ALA A 10 -15.75 24.84 -5.48
C ALA A 10 -14.86 25.04 -6.73
N TYR A 11 -15.35 25.72 -7.77
CA TYR A 11 -14.69 25.92 -9.06
C TYR A 11 -14.35 24.62 -9.80
N GLY A 12 -15.20 23.62 -9.65
CA GLY A 12 -15.08 22.35 -10.38
C GLY A 12 -15.47 21.14 -9.57
N PHE A 13 -15.89 20.10 -10.28
CA PHE A 13 -16.38 18.86 -9.67
C PHE A 13 -15.28 18.14 -8.86
N ASP A 14 -14.06 18.05 -9.40
CA ASP A 14 -12.94 17.42 -8.69
C ASP A 14 -12.63 18.12 -7.36
N PHE A 15 -12.61 19.46 -7.37
CA PHE A 15 -12.41 20.25 -6.16
C PHE A 15 -13.53 20.06 -5.16
N TYR A 16 -14.78 20.01 -5.62
CA TYR A 16 -15.92 19.71 -4.75
C TYR A 16 -15.73 18.36 -4.06
N ILE A 17 -15.40 17.30 -4.80
CA ILE A 17 -15.18 15.96 -4.23
C ILE A 17 -13.99 15.92 -3.27
N LEU A 18 -12.88 16.55 -3.62
CA LEU A 18 -11.64 16.54 -2.81
C LEU A 18 -11.76 17.40 -1.55
N LYS A 19 -12.39 18.57 -1.62
CA LYS A 19 -12.56 19.51 -0.50
C LYS A 19 -13.66 19.10 0.46
N THR A 20 -14.76 18.54 -0.04
CA THR A 20 -15.93 18.21 0.81
C THR A 20 -15.57 17.06 1.76
N PRO A 21 -15.78 17.20 3.08
CA PRO A 21 -15.52 16.14 4.05
C PRO A 21 -16.58 15.03 3.96
N LYS A 22 -16.32 13.89 4.61
CA LYS A 22 -17.14 12.67 4.47
C LYS A 22 -18.58 12.90 4.94
N GLU A 23 -18.71 13.60 6.06
CA GLU A 23 -19.96 13.95 6.72
C GLU A 23 -20.86 14.85 5.86
N ASP A 24 -20.28 15.71 5.02
CA ASP A 24 -21.04 16.62 4.16
C ASP A 24 -21.33 16.02 2.79
N LEU A 25 -20.45 15.15 2.29
CA LEU A 25 -20.65 14.50 1.00
C LEU A 25 -21.82 13.51 1.03
N CYS A 26 -22.06 12.86 2.18
CA CYS A 26 -23.21 11.98 2.44
C CYS A 26 -23.48 10.91 1.35
N SER A 27 -22.45 10.52 0.58
CA SER A 27 -22.59 9.65 -0.59
C SER A 27 -21.44 8.66 -0.66
N LYS A 28 -21.76 7.37 -0.66
CA LYS A 28 -20.76 6.30 -0.83
C LYS A 28 -20.05 6.41 -2.18
N PHE A 29 -20.81 6.64 -3.26
CA PHE A 29 -20.25 6.86 -4.59
C PHE A 29 -19.30 8.07 -4.63
N GLY A 30 -19.67 9.18 -3.98
CA GLY A 30 -18.79 10.35 -3.86
C GLY A 30 -17.48 10.03 -3.14
N MET A 31 -17.54 9.21 -2.09
CA MET A 31 -16.35 8.75 -1.36
C MET A 31 -15.48 7.79 -2.19
N ASP A 32 -16.09 6.93 -3.00
CA ASP A 32 -15.35 6.04 -3.90
C ASP A 32 -14.65 6.83 -5.02
N LEU A 33 -15.30 7.87 -5.56
CA LEU A 33 -14.68 8.83 -6.47
C LEU A 33 -13.50 9.55 -5.80
N LYS A 34 -13.68 10.03 -4.57
CA LYS A 34 -12.64 10.68 -3.79
C LYS A 34 -11.42 9.77 -3.60
N ARG A 35 -11.64 8.51 -3.20
CA ARG A 35 -10.56 7.51 -3.09
C ARG A 35 -9.84 7.30 -4.43
N GLY A 36 -10.59 7.12 -5.52
CA GLY A 36 -10.00 6.93 -6.84
C GLY A 36 -9.14 8.10 -7.31
N MET A 37 -9.60 9.34 -7.06
CA MET A 37 -8.83 10.55 -7.36
C MET A 37 -7.55 10.61 -6.52
N LEU A 38 -7.64 10.41 -5.19
CA LEU A 38 -6.49 10.44 -4.28
C LEU A 38 -5.44 9.37 -4.64
N LEU A 39 -5.86 8.16 -5.00
CA LEU A 39 -4.93 7.10 -5.45
C LEU A 39 -4.21 7.47 -6.75
N ARG A 40 -4.90 8.10 -7.70
CA ARG A 40 -4.26 8.57 -8.95
C ARG A 40 -3.26 9.69 -8.69
N LEU A 41 -3.55 10.58 -7.75
CA LEU A 41 -2.64 11.64 -7.31
C LEU A 41 -1.41 11.05 -6.61
N ALA A 42 -1.60 10.11 -5.68
CA ALA A 42 -0.50 9.46 -4.95
C ALA A 42 0.44 8.67 -5.87
N ARG A 43 -0.11 7.91 -6.84
CA ARG A 43 0.66 7.08 -7.78
C ARG A 43 1.26 7.85 -8.95
N CYS A 44 0.84 9.11 -9.18
CA CYS A 44 1.18 9.88 -10.38
C CYS A 44 0.96 9.05 -11.67
N ASP A 45 -0.22 8.44 -11.78
CA ASP A 45 -0.54 7.42 -12.79
C ASP A 45 -0.26 7.90 -14.24
N PRO A 46 0.67 7.25 -14.98
CA PRO A 46 0.99 7.62 -16.35
C PRO A 46 -0.14 7.35 -17.34
N GLN A 47 -1.18 6.58 -16.96
CA GLN A 47 -2.35 6.36 -17.80
C GLN A 47 -3.21 7.61 -17.97
N LEU A 48 -3.04 8.63 -17.12
CA LEU A 48 -3.74 9.90 -17.31
C LEU A 48 -3.13 10.64 -18.51
N HIS A 49 -3.91 10.75 -19.60
CA HIS A 49 -3.47 11.36 -20.85
C HIS A 49 -2.13 10.79 -21.37
N PRO A 50 -2.07 9.52 -21.79
CA PRO A 50 -0.82 8.85 -22.17
C PRO A 50 -0.03 9.61 -23.23
N ASP A 51 -0.74 10.22 -24.19
CA ASP A 51 -0.16 10.93 -25.33
C ASP A 51 0.26 12.39 -25.02
N ASP A 52 -0.09 12.92 -23.84
CA ASP A 52 0.12 14.33 -23.49
C ASP A 52 0.72 14.49 -22.07
N PRO A 53 2.05 14.41 -21.94
CA PRO A 53 2.74 14.51 -20.66
C PRO A 53 2.66 15.91 -20.03
N GLU A 54 2.62 16.98 -20.83
CA GLU A 54 2.56 18.36 -20.32
C GLU A 54 1.21 18.62 -19.66
N ARG A 55 0.13 18.21 -20.32
CA ARG A 55 -1.21 18.31 -19.75
C ARG A 55 -1.36 17.46 -18.49
N ARG A 56 -0.78 16.25 -18.48
CA ARG A 56 -0.77 15.39 -17.29
C ARG A 56 -0.10 16.08 -16.11
N ALA A 57 1.10 16.64 -16.31
CA ALA A 57 1.83 17.36 -15.27
C ALA A 57 1.03 18.56 -14.74
N ALA A 58 0.45 19.36 -15.64
CA ALA A 58 -0.37 20.52 -15.26
C ALA A 58 -1.60 20.12 -14.41
N ILE A 59 -2.23 18.98 -14.70
CA ILE A 59 -3.36 18.47 -13.90
C ILE A 59 -2.89 18.05 -12.50
N TYR A 60 -1.78 17.33 -12.39
CA TYR A 60 -1.25 16.93 -11.09
C TYR A 60 -0.82 18.14 -10.24
N ASP A 61 -0.17 19.13 -10.86
CA ASP A 61 0.20 20.38 -10.19
C ASP A 61 -1.01 21.16 -9.68
N LYS A 62 -2.14 21.11 -10.40
CA LYS A 62 -3.39 21.77 -9.99
C LYS A 62 -3.96 21.20 -8.67
N TYR A 63 -3.83 19.89 -8.45
CA TYR A 63 -4.43 19.17 -7.31
C TYR A 63 -3.40 18.75 -6.24
N LYS A 64 -2.17 19.28 -6.30
CA LYS A 64 -1.06 18.92 -5.40
C LYS A 64 -1.36 19.07 -3.91
N GLU A 65 -2.29 19.97 -3.54
CA GLU A 65 -2.68 20.21 -2.15
C GLU A 65 -3.42 19.03 -1.51
N PHE A 66 -3.99 18.13 -2.32
CA PHE A 66 -4.73 16.95 -1.85
C PHE A 66 -3.92 15.67 -1.90
N VAL A 67 -2.62 15.75 -2.20
CA VAL A 67 -1.76 14.57 -2.25
C VAL A 67 -1.57 14.02 -0.85
N ILE A 68 -2.00 12.78 -0.67
CA ILE A 68 -1.77 11.99 0.54
C ILE A 68 -1.02 10.71 0.15
N PRO A 69 -0.32 10.06 1.09
CA PRO A 69 0.34 8.78 0.82
C PRO A 69 -0.65 7.73 0.31
N GLU A 70 -0.18 6.86 -0.59
CA GLU A 70 -0.99 5.77 -1.13
C GLU A 70 -1.55 4.88 -0.01
N GLU A 71 -0.73 4.56 0.99
CA GLU A 71 -1.10 3.75 2.15
C GLU A 71 -2.28 4.34 2.94
N GLU A 72 -2.45 5.66 2.95
CA GLU A 72 -3.57 6.34 3.60
C GLU A 72 -4.77 6.46 2.64
N ALA A 73 -4.50 6.81 1.38
CA ALA A 73 -5.52 6.99 0.35
C ALA A 73 -6.38 5.75 0.14
N GLU A 74 -5.79 4.56 0.18
CA GLU A 74 -6.52 3.32 -0.06
C GLU A 74 -7.62 3.03 0.98
N TRP A 75 -7.56 3.63 2.17
CA TRP A 75 -8.55 3.43 3.22
C TRP A 75 -9.62 4.52 3.26
N VAL A 76 -9.48 5.58 2.46
CA VAL A 76 -10.44 6.67 2.39
C VAL A 76 -11.78 6.15 1.86
N GLY A 77 -12.86 6.48 2.58
CA GLY A 77 -14.22 6.18 2.13
C GLY A 77 -14.65 4.71 2.23
N LEU A 78 -13.81 3.83 2.80
CA LEU A 78 -14.23 2.46 3.09
C LEU A 78 -15.28 2.45 4.21
N THR A 79 -16.24 1.53 4.11
CA THR A 79 -17.09 1.15 5.23
C THR A 79 -16.31 0.25 6.20
N LEU A 80 -16.87 -0.01 7.37
CA LEU A 80 -16.24 -0.91 8.34
C LEU A 80 -16.08 -2.32 7.74
N GLU A 81 -17.11 -2.80 7.05
CA GLU A 81 -17.13 -4.12 6.41
C GLU A 81 -16.09 -4.22 5.30
N GLU A 82 -15.99 -3.20 4.44
CA GLU A 82 -14.98 -3.14 3.37
C GLU A 82 -13.55 -3.08 3.94
N ALA A 83 -13.35 -2.32 5.03
CA ALA A 83 -12.03 -2.21 5.68
C ALA A 83 -11.62 -3.54 6.33
N VAL A 84 -12.56 -4.23 6.99
CA VAL A 84 -12.30 -5.55 7.59
C VAL A 84 -11.97 -6.57 6.51
N GLU A 85 -12.72 -6.62 5.41
CA GLU A 85 -12.44 -7.56 4.33
C GLU A 85 -11.11 -7.25 3.63
N LYS A 86 -10.80 -5.96 3.40
CA LYS A 86 -9.49 -5.56 2.86
C LYS A 86 -8.36 -6.05 3.76
N GLN A 87 -8.47 -5.85 5.07
CA GLN A 87 -7.45 -6.31 6.01
C GLN A 87 -7.33 -7.84 6.02
N ARG A 88 -8.46 -8.56 5.99
CA ARG A 88 -8.50 -10.02 5.91
C ARG A 88 -7.71 -10.53 4.70
N LEU A 89 -7.93 -9.94 3.52
CA LEU A 89 -7.24 -10.31 2.27
C LEU A 89 -5.74 -10.00 2.30
N LEU A 90 -5.32 -8.92 2.98
CA LEU A 90 -3.90 -8.58 3.14
C LEU A 90 -3.15 -9.55 4.05
N GLU A 91 -3.83 -10.04 5.09
CA GLU A 91 -3.28 -11.00 6.05
C GLU A 91 -3.46 -12.46 5.63
N GLU A 92 -4.33 -12.72 4.64
CA GLU A 92 -4.62 -14.05 4.12
C GLU A 92 -3.34 -14.69 3.57
N LYS A 93 -2.82 -15.64 4.33
CA LYS A 93 -1.62 -16.41 4.02
C LYS A 93 -1.86 -17.86 4.40
N ASP A 94 -1.45 -18.77 3.53
CA ASP A 94 -1.51 -20.19 3.86
C ASP A 94 -0.66 -20.47 5.11
N PRO A 95 -1.13 -21.32 6.04
CA PRO A 95 -0.37 -21.65 7.22
C PRO A 95 0.95 -22.31 6.80
N VAL A 96 2.07 -21.78 7.32
CA VAL A 96 3.39 -22.34 7.03
C VAL A 96 3.48 -23.73 7.68
N PRO A 97 3.74 -24.80 6.90
CA PRO A 97 3.84 -26.15 7.47
C PRO A 97 4.94 -26.23 8.52
N LEU A 98 4.62 -26.79 9.70
CA LEU A 98 5.55 -26.91 10.83
C LEU A 98 6.84 -27.66 10.47
N PHE A 99 6.80 -28.55 9.48
CA PHE A 99 8.00 -29.21 8.97
C PHE A 99 9.09 -28.22 8.54
N LYS A 100 8.71 -27.11 7.86
CA LYS A 100 9.67 -26.08 7.45
C LYS A 100 10.27 -25.37 8.67
N VAL A 101 9.43 -25.04 9.63
CA VAL A 101 9.84 -24.40 10.90
C VAL A 101 10.85 -25.28 11.64
N TYR A 102 10.54 -26.56 11.85
CA TYR A 102 11.43 -27.49 12.55
C TYR A 102 12.71 -27.80 11.77
N MET A 103 12.68 -27.83 10.44
CA MET A 103 13.89 -27.95 9.63
C MET A 103 14.80 -26.73 9.82
N GLU A 104 14.26 -25.51 9.75
CA GLU A 104 15.02 -24.28 9.95
C GLU A 104 15.63 -24.22 11.36
N GLU A 105 14.86 -24.62 12.38
CA GLU A 105 15.36 -24.75 13.76
C GLU A 105 16.50 -25.78 13.87
N LEU A 106 16.35 -26.96 13.26
CA LEU A 106 17.36 -28.01 13.29
C LEU A 106 18.66 -27.55 12.58
N VAL A 107 18.55 -26.93 11.40
CA VAL A 107 19.70 -26.38 10.69
C VAL A 107 20.42 -25.33 11.55
N ARG A 108 19.66 -24.45 12.20
CA ARG A 108 20.23 -23.43 13.11
C ARG A 108 20.95 -24.07 14.30
N GLN A 109 20.38 -25.12 14.90
CA GLN A 109 21.02 -25.86 16.00
C GLN A 109 22.33 -26.52 15.56
N LEU A 110 22.35 -27.18 14.39
CA LEU A 110 23.55 -27.82 13.86
C LEU A 110 24.65 -26.80 13.53
N GLN A 111 24.31 -25.64 12.98
CA GLN A 111 25.26 -24.55 12.75
C GLN A 111 25.87 -24.04 14.07
N GLN A 112 25.05 -23.88 15.11
CA GLN A 112 25.52 -23.47 16.43
C GLN A 112 26.44 -24.53 17.07
N GLN A 113 26.13 -25.81 16.91
CA GLN A 113 26.98 -26.92 17.36
C GLN A 113 28.32 -26.93 16.61
N ALA A 114 28.32 -26.81 15.29
CA ALA A 114 29.53 -26.77 14.49
C ALA A 114 30.47 -25.59 14.84
N LEU A 115 29.91 -24.46 15.28
CA LEU A 115 30.67 -23.29 15.74
C LEU A 115 31.23 -23.44 17.17
N SER A 116 30.64 -24.32 17.98
CA SER A 116 31.05 -24.57 19.37
C SER A 116 31.97 -25.78 19.53
N GLU A 117 32.03 -26.67 18.53
CA GLU A 117 33.05 -27.71 18.46
C GLU A 117 34.43 -27.09 18.18
N PRO A 118 35.46 -27.36 19.02
CA PRO A 118 36.80 -26.89 18.74
C PRO A 118 37.33 -27.57 17.47
N ALA A 119 37.85 -26.79 16.52
CA ALA A 119 38.46 -27.30 15.30
C ALA A 119 39.53 -28.33 15.66
N VAL A 120 39.24 -29.62 15.46
CA VAL A 120 40.22 -30.68 15.64
C VAL A 120 41.24 -30.53 14.51
N VAL A 121 42.36 -29.87 14.83
CA VAL A 121 43.54 -29.83 13.97
C VAL A 121 44.03 -31.26 13.83
N GLN A 122 43.64 -31.92 12.74
CA GLN A 122 44.23 -33.20 12.34
C GLN A 122 45.71 -32.95 12.03
N LYS A 123 46.59 -33.17 13.02
CA LYS A 123 48.03 -33.33 12.77
C LYS A 123 48.18 -34.48 11.79
N ARG A 124 48.49 -34.16 10.52
CA ARG A 124 48.99 -35.13 9.56
C ARG A 124 50.26 -35.73 10.16
N ALA A 125 50.18 -36.98 10.61
CA ALA A 125 51.35 -37.75 10.96
C ALA A 125 52.16 -37.94 9.67
N SER A 126 53.25 -37.19 9.53
CA SER A 126 54.25 -37.40 8.49
C SER A 126 54.89 -38.76 8.77
N GLY A 127 54.53 -39.75 7.95
CA GLY A 127 55.10 -41.07 8.01
C GLY A 127 56.46 -41.11 7.31
N LYS A 128 57.46 -41.55 8.09
CA LYS A 128 58.82 -42.00 7.73
C LYS A 128 59.83 -40.95 7.29
#